data_AF-N9AIM0-F1
#
_entry.id   AF-N9AIM0-F1
#
_cell.length_a   1.000
_cell.length_b   1.000
_cell.length_c   1.000
_cell.angle_alpha   90.00
_cell.angle_beta   90.00
_cell.angle_gamma   90.00
#
_symmetry.space_group_name_H-M   'P 1'
#
loop_
_entity.id
_entity.type
_entity.pdbx_description
1 polymer ?
#
loop_
_entity_poly.entity_id
_entity_poly.type
_entity_poly.pdbx_seq_one_letter_code
_entity_poly.pdbx_strand_id
1 'polypeptide(L)'
;MITLKKIIPAGLLFSGFILISAQSQADCSVNSSGNVSIGKVPSITLTENGVQSSQFSAGLSCSGFSLALANMTYLKYRVDQMPINYINSATGERLVVNYLDTNSNPINAGQERDLSTFTIINLFTGPNGSLPFYAKINQGQAVSPGIYQSETPFKVKWYYSVPAIALIGIGVFFESPDFQRPGLLSDLNWGSGSDSSINLSIEVLPDCRIATNDVNFGTAAFASEFQPVKTSMGIRCSVKTPYKVSLNDGLYPQNGNQRAMKSEVGNNYLSYEIYKNSTTERWGRNNELWSSAVATTNAGIYDAKTQQGYAFTTKILETNSPNLPAGKYSDTVTVQVEF
;
A
#
# COMPACT_ATOMS: atom_id res chain seq x y z
N MET A 1 -49.91 -64.81 33.20
CA MET A 1 -49.53 -65.80 32.18
C MET A 1 -48.68 -65.10 31.13
N ILE A 2 -47.39 -65.43 31.11
CA ILE A 2 -46.40 -65.28 30.03
C ILE A 2 -45.99 -63.87 29.55
N THR A 3 -44.70 -63.59 29.81
CA THR A 3 -43.78 -62.56 29.29
C THR A 3 -43.47 -62.66 27.79
N LEU A 4 -43.07 -61.57 27.12
CA LEU A 4 -41.92 -61.49 26.16
C LEU A 4 -41.66 -60.02 25.72
N LYS A 5 -40.60 -59.36 26.22
CA LYS A 5 -39.30 -59.03 25.58
C LYS A 5 -39.30 -58.01 24.41
N LYS A 6 -38.65 -56.86 24.69
CA LYS A 6 -37.71 -56.02 23.90
C LYS A 6 -37.78 -56.06 22.36
N ILE A 7 -37.73 -54.87 21.74
CA ILE A 7 -36.68 -54.42 20.78
C ILE A 7 -36.88 -52.92 20.49
N ILE A 8 -35.84 -52.13 20.77
CA ILE A 8 -35.61 -50.77 20.22
C ILE A 8 -34.97 -50.97 18.84
N PRO A 9 -35.33 -50.19 17.81
CA PRO A 9 -34.27 -49.43 17.14
C PRO A 9 -34.68 -48.06 16.59
N ALA A 10 -33.65 -47.20 16.55
CA ALA A 10 -33.35 -46.23 15.51
C ALA A 10 -34.30 -45.03 15.35
N GLY A 11 -33.90 -43.94 16.01
CA GLY A 11 -34.32 -42.60 15.65
C GLY A 11 -33.88 -42.23 14.23
N LEU A 12 -34.85 -41.76 13.44
CA LEU A 12 -34.64 -40.95 12.25
C LEU A 12 -34.84 -39.48 12.67
N LEU A 13 -33.76 -38.87 13.16
CA LEU A 13 -33.66 -37.43 13.31
C LEU A 13 -33.55 -36.82 11.90
N PHE A 14 -34.68 -36.37 11.37
CA PHE A 14 -34.75 -35.52 10.18
C PHE A 14 -34.22 -34.13 10.55
N SER A 15 -32.89 -34.00 10.68
CA SER A 15 -32.23 -32.72 10.86
C SER A 15 -32.06 -32.08 9.49
N GLY A 16 -33.06 -31.28 9.09
CA GLY A 16 -33.00 -30.44 7.91
C GLY A 16 -31.88 -29.41 8.07
N PHE A 17 -30.75 -29.68 7.44
CA PHE A 17 -29.68 -28.72 7.22
C PHE A 17 -30.23 -27.63 6.28
N ILE A 18 -30.73 -26.53 6.83
CA ILE A 18 -30.93 -25.28 6.09
C ILE A 18 -29.52 -24.75 5.80
N LEU A 19 -28.98 -25.16 4.66
CA LEU A 19 -27.88 -24.44 4.02
C LEU A 19 -28.43 -23.05 3.68
N ILE A 20 -28.06 -22.06 4.48
CA ILE A 20 -28.15 -20.65 4.09
C ILE A 20 -27.09 -20.49 2.99
N SER A 21 -27.45 -20.84 1.76
CA SER A 21 -26.70 -20.41 0.60
C SER A 21 -26.82 -18.90 0.56
N ALA A 22 -25.73 -18.19 0.82
CA ALA A 22 -25.62 -16.81 0.39
C ALA A 22 -25.83 -16.82 -1.13
N GLN A 23 -27.03 -16.42 -1.56
CA GLN A 23 -27.32 -16.27 -2.97
C GLN A 23 -26.43 -15.13 -3.46
N SER A 24 -25.31 -15.50 -4.10
CA SER A 24 -24.57 -14.59 -4.96
C SER A 24 -25.46 -14.30 -6.16
N GLN A 25 -26.37 -13.34 -6.02
CA GLN A 25 -27.22 -12.89 -7.11
C GLN A 25 -26.32 -12.21 -8.16
N ALA A 26 -26.43 -12.67 -9.40
CA ALA A 26 -25.79 -12.04 -10.54
C ALA A 26 -26.49 -10.71 -10.82
N ASP A 27 -25.76 -9.60 -10.81
CA ASP A 27 -26.33 -8.28 -11.03
C ASP A 27 -25.24 -7.27 -11.46
N CYS A 28 -25.68 -6.19 -12.12
CA CYS A 28 -24.91 -4.97 -12.32
C CYS A 28 -25.45 -3.86 -11.41
N SER A 29 -24.60 -3.32 -10.56
CA SER A 29 -24.92 -2.24 -9.63
C SER A 29 -24.08 -1.00 -9.91
N VAL A 30 -24.71 0.17 -9.72
CA VAL A 30 -24.05 1.47 -9.80
C VAL A 30 -24.07 2.12 -8.42
N ASN A 31 -22.89 2.31 -7.85
CA ASN A 31 -22.70 2.98 -6.57
C ASN A 31 -22.95 4.49 -6.72
N SER A 32 -24.05 4.96 -6.17
CA SER A 32 -24.46 6.37 -6.21
C SER A 32 -23.84 7.23 -5.10
N SER A 33 -23.22 6.61 -4.09
CA SER A 33 -22.53 7.30 -2.98
C SER A 33 -21.45 6.41 -2.34
N GLY A 34 -20.47 7.02 -1.67
CA GLY A 34 -19.48 6.31 -0.87
C GLY A 34 -18.08 6.92 -0.93
N ASN A 35 -17.20 6.44 -0.06
CA ASN A 35 -15.78 6.78 -0.07
C ASN A 35 -14.99 5.61 -0.66
N VAL A 36 -14.22 5.88 -1.72
CA VAL A 36 -13.37 4.89 -2.38
C VAL A 36 -11.92 5.31 -2.21
N SER A 37 -11.11 4.43 -1.62
CA SER A 37 -9.66 4.65 -1.54
C SER A 37 -9.01 4.28 -2.87
N ILE A 38 -8.17 5.17 -3.38
CA ILE A 38 -7.29 4.94 -4.53
C ILE A 38 -6.08 4.10 -4.11
N GLY A 39 -5.79 4.03 -2.81
CA GLY A 39 -4.69 3.24 -2.25
C GLY A 39 -3.83 4.04 -1.27
N LYS A 40 -2.67 3.47 -0.96
CA LYS A 40 -1.66 4.06 -0.08
C LYS A 40 -0.37 4.29 -0.86
N VAL A 41 0.26 5.46 -0.70
CA VAL A 41 1.46 5.82 -1.44
C VAL A 41 2.48 6.49 -0.53
N PRO A 42 3.74 6.04 -0.50
CA PRO A 42 4.79 6.73 0.27
C PRO A 42 5.07 8.16 -0.24
N SER A 43 5.27 9.10 0.68
CA SER A 43 5.50 10.53 0.36
C SER A 43 6.72 10.76 -0.56
N ILE A 44 7.85 10.09 -0.30
CA ILE A 44 9.03 10.22 -1.16
C ILE A 44 8.77 9.63 -2.55
N THR A 45 8.02 8.53 -2.66
CA THR A 45 7.65 7.95 -3.96
C THR A 45 6.85 8.92 -4.81
N LEU A 46 5.92 9.70 -4.23
CA LEU A 46 5.18 10.76 -4.93
C LEU A 46 6.12 11.84 -5.49
N THR A 47 7.17 12.16 -4.76
CA THR A 47 8.14 13.16 -5.18
C THR A 47 9.07 12.63 -6.27
N GLU A 48 9.58 11.41 -6.13
CA GLU A 48 10.60 10.82 -7.01
C GLU A 48 10.02 10.24 -8.31
N ASN A 49 8.97 9.42 -8.21
CA ASN A 49 8.47 8.60 -9.30
C ASN A 49 7.00 8.89 -9.67
N GLY A 50 6.27 9.51 -8.74
CA GLY A 50 4.81 9.59 -8.83
C GLY A 50 4.14 8.22 -8.76
N VAL A 51 2.93 8.14 -9.27
CA VAL A 51 2.13 6.91 -9.39
C VAL A 51 1.62 6.83 -10.81
N GLN A 52 2.04 5.81 -11.55
CA GLN A 52 1.65 5.68 -12.97
C GLN A 52 0.27 5.08 -13.14
N SER A 53 -0.14 4.21 -12.22
CA SER A 53 -1.45 3.57 -12.23
C SER A 53 -1.79 3.06 -10.82
N SER A 54 -2.89 3.56 -10.26
CA SER A 54 -3.51 3.00 -9.05
C SER A 54 -4.98 2.72 -9.31
N GLN A 55 -5.35 1.45 -9.25
CA GLN A 55 -6.68 0.99 -9.60
C GLN A 55 -7.71 1.39 -8.54
N PHE A 56 -8.87 1.88 -8.98
CA PHE A 56 -10.02 2.14 -8.13
C PHE A 56 -11.33 1.82 -8.87
N SER A 57 -12.41 1.60 -8.12
CA SER A 57 -13.75 1.43 -8.69
C SER A 57 -14.33 2.79 -9.05
N ALA A 58 -14.74 2.97 -10.31
CA ALA A 58 -15.47 4.14 -10.77
C ALA A 58 -17.00 4.05 -10.56
N GLY A 59 -17.43 3.04 -9.80
CA GLY A 59 -18.79 2.91 -9.29
C GLY A 59 -19.70 1.93 -10.02
N LEU A 60 -19.33 1.43 -11.21
CA LEU A 60 -20.05 0.32 -11.85
C LEU A 60 -19.39 -1.01 -11.48
N SER A 61 -20.19 -1.97 -11.01
CA SER A 61 -19.77 -3.35 -10.78
C SER A 61 -20.78 -4.32 -11.35
N CYS A 62 -20.30 -5.37 -12.00
CA CYS A 62 -21.13 -6.42 -12.56
C CYS A 62 -20.59 -7.79 -12.16
N SER A 63 -21.48 -8.69 -11.78
CA SER A 63 -21.12 -10.08 -11.45
C SER A 63 -22.13 -11.06 -12.06
N GLY A 64 -21.68 -12.30 -12.30
CA GLY A 64 -22.54 -13.36 -12.85
C GLY A 64 -23.05 -13.10 -14.27
N PHE A 65 -22.28 -12.38 -15.08
CA PHE A 65 -22.54 -12.18 -16.50
C PHE A 65 -22.18 -13.41 -17.34
N SER A 66 -22.82 -13.55 -18.49
CA SER A 66 -22.56 -14.63 -19.44
C SER A 66 -21.20 -14.44 -20.12
N LEU A 67 -20.38 -15.49 -20.10
CA LEU A 67 -19.13 -15.54 -20.88
C LEU A 67 -19.35 -16.03 -22.32
N ALA A 68 -20.60 -16.31 -22.72
CA ALA A 68 -20.89 -16.70 -24.09
C ALA A 68 -20.64 -15.49 -25.01
N LEU A 69 -19.58 -15.58 -25.83
CA LEU A 69 -19.14 -14.55 -26.79
C LEU A 69 -20.15 -14.27 -27.93
N ALA A 70 -21.40 -14.70 -27.79
CA ALA A 70 -22.46 -14.58 -28.77
C ALA A 70 -23.20 -13.23 -28.72
N ASN A 71 -22.97 -12.42 -27.69
CA ASN A 71 -23.66 -11.15 -27.48
C ASN A 71 -22.67 -10.02 -27.20
N MET A 72 -22.82 -8.89 -27.91
CA MET A 72 -22.03 -7.70 -27.62
C MET A 72 -22.46 -7.13 -26.25
N THR A 73 -21.48 -6.81 -25.43
CA THR A 73 -21.65 -5.99 -24.23
C THR A 73 -21.63 -4.54 -24.68
N TYR A 74 -22.72 -3.83 -24.45
CA TYR A 74 -22.74 -2.38 -24.66
C TYR A 74 -22.34 -1.72 -23.36
N LEU A 75 -21.33 -0.87 -23.40
CA LEU A 75 -20.85 -0.14 -22.23
C LEU A 75 -20.30 1.20 -22.67
N LYS A 76 -20.93 2.29 -22.22
CA LYS A 76 -20.46 3.65 -22.45
C LYS A 76 -20.45 4.38 -21.12
N TYR A 77 -19.46 5.24 -20.93
CA TYR A 77 -19.43 6.13 -19.77
C TYR A 77 -19.34 7.59 -20.20
N ARG A 78 -19.81 8.48 -19.33
CA ARG A 78 -19.56 9.93 -19.39
C ARG A 78 -19.09 10.42 -18.03
N VAL A 79 -17.99 11.15 -17.98
CA VAL A 79 -17.50 11.73 -16.72
C VAL A 79 -18.07 13.14 -16.56
N ASP A 80 -19.06 13.28 -15.68
CA ASP A 80 -19.73 14.57 -15.42
C ASP A 80 -18.89 15.47 -14.49
N GLN A 81 -18.12 14.85 -13.60
CA GLN A 81 -17.26 15.56 -12.66
C GLN A 81 -16.07 14.69 -12.24
N MET A 82 -14.88 15.28 -12.12
CA MET A 82 -13.71 14.59 -11.57
C MET A 82 -12.91 15.54 -10.67
N PRO A 83 -12.45 15.09 -9.48
CA PRO A 83 -11.64 15.91 -8.61
C PRO A 83 -10.21 15.97 -9.14
N ILE A 84 -9.66 17.17 -9.28
CA ILE A 84 -8.24 17.32 -9.60
C ILE A 84 -7.43 17.43 -8.31
N ASN A 85 -7.98 18.13 -7.32
CA ASN A 85 -7.32 18.41 -6.05
C ASN A 85 -7.85 17.54 -4.93
N TYR A 86 -6.92 17.04 -4.13
CA TYR A 86 -7.18 16.33 -2.90
C TYR A 86 -6.52 17.08 -1.76
N ILE A 87 -7.25 17.29 -0.67
CA ILE A 87 -6.78 18.09 0.46
C ILE A 87 -6.56 17.22 1.68
N ASN A 88 -5.44 17.43 2.37
CA ASN A 88 -5.24 16.95 3.73
C ASN A 88 -5.82 17.98 4.70
N SER A 89 -6.88 17.62 5.42
CA SER A 89 -7.58 18.55 6.31
C SER A 89 -6.75 19.01 7.51
N ALA A 90 -5.72 18.26 7.90
CA ALA A 90 -4.85 18.61 9.02
C ALA A 90 -3.79 19.65 8.61
N THR A 91 -3.24 19.56 7.39
CA THR A 91 -2.13 20.40 6.95
C THR A 91 -2.53 21.47 5.92
N GLY A 92 -3.70 21.33 5.29
CA GLY A 92 -4.14 22.18 4.18
C GLY A 92 -3.38 21.94 2.87
N GLU A 93 -2.47 20.97 2.83
CA GLU A 93 -1.70 20.62 1.64
C GLU A 93 -2.60 19.95 0.59
N ARG A 94 -2.25 20.17 -0.69
CA ARG A 94 -2.99 19.63 -1.83
C ARG A 94 -2.15 18.68 -2.65
N LEU A 95 -2.79 17.60 -3.07
CA LEU A 95 -2.27 16.63 -4.02
C LEU A 95 -3.12 16.68 -5.30
N VAL A 96 -2.46 16.64 -6.44
CA VAL A 96 -3.07 16.68 -7.77
C VAL A 96 -3.09 15.28 -8.38
N VAL A 97 -4.27 14.82 -8.79
CA VAL A 97 -4.48 13.49 -9.34
C VAL A 97 -5.10 13.60 -10.74
N ASN A 98 -4.63 12.77 -11.66
CA ASN A 98 -5.19 12.57 -12.99
C ASN A 98 -5.84 11.18 -13.06
N TYR A 99 -6.66 10.95 -14.08
CA TYR A 99 -7.34 9.67 -14.24
C TYR A 99 -7.19 9.09 -15.64
N LEU A 100 -7.14 7.77 -15.67
CA LEU A 100 -7.16 6.97 -16.88
C LEU A 100 -8.34 6.00 -16.81
N ASP A 101 -8.94 5.71 -17.96
CA ASP A 101 -9.97 4.69 -18.06
C ASP A 101 -9.37 3.27 -18.09
N THR A 102 -10.24 2.26 -18.18
CA THR A 102 -9.84 0.84 -18.22
C THR A 102 -8.82 0.52 -19.33
N ASN A 103 -8.84 1.29 -20.43
CA ASN A 103 -7.93 1.14 -21.58
C ASN A 103 -6.72 2.08 -21.47
N SER A 104 -6.43 2.61 -20.29
CA SER A 104 -5.34 3.57 -20.01
C SER A 104 -5.42 4.89 -20.78
N ASN A 105 -6.59 5.27 -21.28
CA ASN A 105 -6.76 6.56 -21.93
C ASN A 105 -7.02 7.66 -20.90
N PRO A 106 -6.49 8.88 -21.09
CA PRO A 106 -6.83 10.02 -20.24
C PRO A 106 -8.33 10.32 -20.25
N ILE A 107 -8.86 10.57 -19.05
CA ILE A 107 -10.24 10.99 -18.82
C ILE A 107 -10.31 12.51 -18.69
N ASN A 108 -11.28 13.11 -19.37
CA ASN A 108 -11.63 14.52 -19.22
C ASN A 108 -13.11 14.68 -18.84
N ALA A 109 -13.43 15.73 -18.10
CA ALA A 109 -14.82 16.05 -17.78
C ALA A 109 -15.63 16.35 -19.07
N GLY A 110 -16.87 15.88 -19.11
CA GLY A 110 -17.77 15.95 -20.26
C GLY A 110 -17.48 14.93 -21.36
N GLN A 111 -16.40 14.15 -21.27
CA GLN A 111 -16.05 13.18 -22.30
C GLN A 111 -16.91 11.92 -22.19
N GLU A 112 -17.53 11.52 -23.30
CA GLU A 112 -18.13 10.19 -23.46
C GLU A 112 -17.11 9.24 -24.11
N ARG A 113 -17.06 8.00 -23.64
CA ARG A 113 -16.34 6.93 -24.35
C ARG A 113 -17.13 5.63 -24.34
N ASP A 114 -17.16 5.03 -25.52
CA ASP A 114 -17.73 3.71 -25.76
C ASP A 114 -16.65 2.64 -25.53
N LEU A 115 -16.95 1.71 -24.64
CA LEU A 115 -16.15 0.53 -24.25
C LEU A 115 -16.83 -0.77 -24.70
N SER A 116 -17.82 -0.70 -25.59
CA SER A 116 -18.57 -1.86 -26.07
C SER A 116 -17.64 -2.91 -26.67
N THR A 117 -17.86 -4.17 -26.29
CA THR A 117 -17.01 -5.28 -26.68
C THR A 117 -17.75 -6.61 -26.63
N PHE A 118 -17.29 -7.59 -27.40
CA PHE A 118 -17.75 -8.98 -27.27
C PHE A 118 -17.06 -9.72 -26.12
N THR A 119 -15.92 -9.23 -25.63
CA THR A 119 -15.12 -9.89 -24.58
C THR A 119 -15.23 -9.16 -23.24
N ILE A 120 -16.26 -9.48 -22.47
CA ILE A 120 -16.55 -8.83 -21.18
C ILE A 120 -15.57 -9.22 -20.06
N ILE A 121 -14.86 -10.35 -20.19
CA ILE A 121 -13.99 -10.91 -19.15
C ILE A 121 -12.85 -9.96 -18.73
N ASN A 122 -12.45 -9.06 -19.63
CA ASN A 122 -11.37 -8.10 -19.38
C ASN A 122 -11.87 -6.76 -18.82
N LEU A 123 -13.18 -6.53 -18.75
CA LEU A 123 -13.74 -5.26 -18.29
C LEU A 123 -13.84 -5.21 -16.77
N PHE A 124 -14.48 -6.20 -16.14
CA PHE A 124 -14.79 -6.17 -14.71
C PHE A 124 -13.72 -6.86 -13.86
N THR A 125 -12.48 -6.37 -13.97
CA THR A 125 -11.29 -6.88 -13.25
C THR A 125 -11.00 -6.12 -11.95
N GLY A 126 -11.85 -5.15 -11.62
CA GLY A 126 -11.80 -4.36 -10.40
C GLY A 126 -12.11 -5.14 -9.12
N PRO A 127 -11.77 -4.60 -7.94
CA PRO A 127 -12.22 -5.15 -6.67
C PRO A 127 -13.74 -5.39 -6.69
N ASN A 128 -14.19 -6.56 -6.25
CA ASN A 128 -15.60 -6.97 -6.24
C ASN A 128 -16.30 -6.94 -7.61
N GLY A 129 -15.57 -7.19 -8.71
CA GLY A 129 -16.13 -7.18 -10.07
C GLY A 129 -16.48 -5.78 -10.58
N SER A 130 -15.77 -4.76 -10.09
CA SER A 130 -15.92 -3.39 -10.58
C SER A 130 -15.24 -3.17 -11.92
N LEU A 131 -15.70 -2.18 -12.69
CA LEU A 131 -14.95 -1.67 -13.83
C LEU A 131 -13.80 -0.78 -13.29
N PRO A 132 -12.53 -1.13 -13.54
CA PRO A 132 -11.41 -0.39 -12.99
C PRO A 132 -11.16 0.88 -13.79
N PHE A 133 -11.07 2.00 -13.09
CA PHE A 133 -10.35 3.19 -13.55
C PHE A 133 -9.03 3.29 -12.78
N TYR A 134 -8.12 4.12 -13.28
CA TYR A 134 -6.79 4.25 -12.70
C TYR A 134 -6.51 5.71 -12.35
N ALA A 135 -6.05 5.95 -11.13
CA ALA A 135 -5.48 7.23 -10.75
C ALA A 135 -4.01 7.27 -11.17
N LYS A 136 -3.60 8.42 -11.72
CA LYS A 136 -2.23 8.74 -12.10
C LYS A 136 -1.80 10.02 -11.41
N ILE A 137 -0.69 9.94 -10.69
CA ILE A 137 -0.12 11.06 -9.95
C ILE A 137 1.25 11.35 -10.54
N ASN A 138 1.42 12.54 -11.11
CA ASN A 138 2.71 12.92 -11.67
C ASN A 138 3.75 13.08 -10.54
N GLN A 139 5.00 12.77 -10.85
CA GLN A 139 6.13 12.95 -9.93
C GLN A 139 6.32 14.44 -9.55
N GLY A 140 7.07 14.68 -8.47
CA GLY A 140 7.39 16.03 -7.99
C GLY A 140 6.42 16.60 -6.96
N GLN A 141 5.43 15.82 -6.54
CA GLN A 141 4.47 16.24 -5.51
C GLN A 141 4.97 15.88 -4.12
N ALA A 142 5.55 16.88 -3.45
CA ALA A 142 6.12 16.75 -2.11
C ALA A 142 5.12 17.24 -1.06
N VAL A 143 4.37 16.29 -0.48
CA VAL A 143 3.31 16.56 0.50
C VAL A 143 3.51 15.72 1.76
N SER A 144 3.05 16.19 2.92
CA SER A 144 3.22 15.48 4.18
C SER A 144 2.37 14.21 4.23
N PRO A 145 2.74 13.22 5.06
CA PRO A 145 1.89 12.07 5.34
C PRO A 145 0.50 12.47 5.86
N GLY A 146 -0.50 11.63 5.56
CA GLY A 146 -1.88 11.83 5.97
C GLY A 146 -2.89 11.40 4.90
N ILE A 147 -4.17 11.57 5.21
CA ILE A 147 -5.27 11.24 4.30
C ILE A 147 -5.62 12.48 3.49
N TYR A 148 -5.52 12.37 2.17
CA TYR A 148 -5.93 13.40 1.22
C TYR A 148 -7.29 12.98 0.64
N GLN A 149 -8.31 13.82 0.85
CA GLN A 149 -9.66 13.59 0.34
C GLN A 149 -9.93 14.49 -0.86
N SER A 150 -10.62 13.97 -1.87
CA SER A 150 -11.04 14.74 -3.03
C SER A 150 -11.90 15.93 -2.62
N GLU A 151 -11.57 17.14 -3.09
CA GLU A 151 -12.37 18.36 -2.79
C GLU A 151 -13.76 18.32 -3.44
N THR A 152 -13.94 17.51 -4.48
CA THR A 152 -15.22 17.30 -5.16
C THR A 152 -15.45 15.80 -5.46
N PRO A 153 -16.69 15.32 -5.57
CA PRO A 153 -16.93 13.92 -5.93
C PRO A 153 -16.52 13.62 -7.39
N PHE A 154 -16.14 12.36 -7.63
CA PHE A 154 -15.99 11.78 -8.96
C PHE A 154 -17.35 11.26 -9.42
N LYS A 155 -17.92 11.88 -10.47
CA LYS A 155 -19.25 11.56 -10.99
C LYS A 155 -19.15 10.98 -12.40
N VAL A 156 -19.70 9.78 -12.56
CA VAL A 156 -19.72 9.07 -13.84
C VAL A 156 -21.13 8.63 -14.14
N LYS A 157 -21.61 8.91 -15.34
CA LYS A 157 -22.85 8.37 -15.88
C LYS A 157 -22.52 7.12 -16.70
N TRP A 158 -23.16 6.01 -16.35
CA TRP A 158 -22.97 4.71 -16.97
C TRP A 158 -24.16 4.35 -17.85
N TYR A 159 -23.88 3.92 -19.07
CA TYR A 159 -24.86 3.36 -19.98
C TYR A 159 -24.41 1.95 -20.32
N TYR A 160 -25.22 0.94 -20.01
CA TYR A 160 -24.79 -0.44 -20.17
C TYR A 160 -25.93 -1.38 -20.53
N SER A 161 -25.59 -2.42 -21.27
CA SER A 161 -26.39 -3.63 -21.48
C SER A 161 -25.44 -4.82 -21.51
N VAL A 162 -25.40 -5.53 -20.38
CA VAL A 162 -24.49 -6.64 -20.10
C VAL A 162 -25.28 -7.95 -20.13
N PRO A 163 -24.86 -8.99 -20.91
CA PRO A 163 -25.57 -10.26 -20.94
C PRO A 163 -25.50 -10.98 -19.58
N ALA A 164 -26.64 -11.30 -18.98
CA ALA A 164 -26.72 -12.14 -17.78
C ALA A 164 -26.76 -13.63 -18.18
N ILE A 165 -27.82 -14.03 -18.88
CA ILE A 165 -27.99 -15.34 -19.53
C ILE A 165 -28.58 -15.06 -20.90
N ALA A 166 -27.77 -15.12 -21.96
CA ALA A 166 -28.22 -14.80 -23.31
C ALA A 166 -27.48 -15.62 -24.38
N LEU A 167 -28.23 -16.04 -25.40
CA LEU A 167 -27.73 -16.68 -26.63
C LEU A 167 -28.28 -15.91 -27.83
N ILE A 168 -27.38 -15.31 -28.64
CA ILE A 168 -27.69 -14.62 -29.90
C ILE A 168 -28.92 -13.71 -29.82
N GLY A 169 -28.78 -12.52 -29.20
CA GLY A 169 -29.81 -11.49 -29.17
C GLY A 169 -31.03 -11.77 -28.29
N ILE A 170 -31.19 -12.99 -27.78
CA ILE A 170 -32.29 -13.41 -26.91
C ILE A 170 -31.73 -13.80 -25.54
N GLY A 171 -32.26 -13.19 -24.48
CA GLY A 171 -31.84 -13.47 -23.11
C GLY A 171 -32.17 -12.35 -22.13
N VAL A 172 -31.66 -12.51 -20.91
CA VAL A 172 -31.72 -11.49 -19.86
C VAL A 172 -30.45 -10.67 -19.90
N PHE A 173 -30.60 -9.35 -19.87
CA PHE A 173 -29.51 -8.39 -19.83
C PHE A 173 -29.63 -7.53 -18.57
N PHE A 174 -28.51 -7.18 -17.97
CA PHE A 174 -28.45 -6.12 -16.97
C PHE A 174 -28.29 -4.81 -17.71
N GLU A 175 -29.25 -3.92 -17.56
CA GLU A 175 -29.36 -2.73 -18.40
C GLU A 175 -29.51 -1.46 -17.55
N SER A 176 -28.90 -0.37 -17.99
CA SER A 176 -29.21 0.95 -17.46
C SER A 176 -30.63 1.39 -17.88
N PRO A 177 -31.28 2.30 -17.13
CA PRO A 177 -32.64 2.75 -17.46
C PRO A 177 -32.78 3.23 -18.90
N ASP A 178 -33.88 2.81 -19.53
CA ASP A 178 -34.29 3.13 -20.90
C ASP A 178 -33.33 2.67 -22.02
N PHE A 179 -32.38 1.79 -21.71
CA PHE A 179 -31.50 1.21 -22.71
C PHE A 179 -32.30 0.34 -23.70
N GLN A 180 -32.00 0.45 -25.00
CA GLN A 180 -32.57 -0.41 -26.05
C GLN A 180 -31.45 -0.92 -26.96
N ARG A 181 -31.25 -2.24 -26.96
CA ARG A 181 -30.30 -2.90 -27.86
C ARG A 181 -30.78 -2.77 -29.32
N PRO A 182 -29.86 -2.60 -30.29
CA PRO A 182 -30.24 -2.52 -31.70
C PRO A 182 -30.83 -3.86 -32.15
N GLY A 183 -31.92 -3.78 -32.90
CA GLY A 183 -32.64 -4.92 -33.48
C GLY A 183 -32.69 -4.82 -35.00
N LEU A 184 -33.43 -5.73 -35.65
CA LEU A 184 -33.57 -5.72 -37.11
C LEU A 184 -34.21 -4.42 -37.65
N LEU A 185 -35.02 -3.75 -36.83
CA LEU A 185 -35.79 -2.54 -37.20
C LEU A 185 -35.63 -1.39 -36.19
N SER A 186 -34.69 -1.48 -35.25
CA SER A 186 -34.50 -0.48 -34.19
C SER A 186 -33.02 -0.16 -33.99
N ASP A 187 -32.70 1.13 -33.93
CA ASP A 187 -31.34 1.60 -33.66
C ASP A 187 -30.96 1.46 -32.18
N LEU A 188 -29.67 1.51 -31.89
CA LEU A 188 -29.14 1.51 -30.53
C LEU A 188 -29.58 2.79 -29.80
N ASN A 189 -30.25 2.64 -28.65
CA ASN A 189 -30.55 3.73 -27.74
C ASN A 189 -29.88 3.47 -26.39
N TRP A 190 -29.01 4.38 -25.97
CA TRP A 190 -28.29 4.27 -24.71
C TRP A 190 -29.15 4.52 -23.46
N GLY A 191 -30.34 5.11 -23.62
CA GLY A 191 -31.23 5.47 -22.51
C GLY A 191 -30.72 6.66 -21.69
N SER A 192 -31.26 6.84 -20.48
CA SER A 192 -30.88 7.93 -19.57
C SER A 192 -29.58 7.66 -18.81
N GLY A 193 -29.17 6.40 -18.75
CA GLY A 193 -28.02 5.94 -17.97
C GLY A 193 -28.27 5.95 -16.46
N SER A 194 -27.26 5.52 -15.71
CA SER A 194 -27.23 5.45 -14.24
C SER A 194 -26.07 6.26 -13.68
N ASP A 195 -26.34 7.11 -12.69
CA ASP A 195 -25.33 8.01 -12.12
C ASP A 195 -24.57 7.38 -10.93
N SER A 196 -23.25 7.41 -11.02
CA SER A 196 -22.34 7.16 -9.90
C SER A 196 -21.78 8.48 -9.37
N SER A 197 -21.64 8.60 -8.06
CA SER A 197 -21.02 9.74 -7.39
C SER A 197 -20.25 9.25 -6.18
N ILE A 198 -18.92 9.20 -6.27
CA ILE A 198 -18.05 8.70 -5.20
C ILE A 198 -17.05 9.77 -4.76
N ASN A 199 -16.74 9.81 -3.47
CA ASN A 199 -15.62 10.60 -2.97
C ASN A 199 -14.38 9.72 -2.99
N LEU A 200 -13.27 10.26 -3.47
CA LEU A 200 -12.02 9.54 -3.59
C LEU A 200 -11.08 9.96 -2.47
N SER A 201 -10.30 9.03 -1.96
CA SER A 201 -9.24 9.33 -0.99
C SER A 201 -7.94 8.61 -1.32
N ILE A 202 -6.84 9.18 -0.86
CA ILE A 202 -5.51 8.58 -0.95
C ILE A 202 -4.78 8.79 0.37
N GLU A 203 -4.15 7.73 0.87
CA GLU A 203 -3.36 7.79 2.10
C GLU A 203 -1.88 7.95 1.73
N VAL A 204 -1.30 9.09 2.09
CA VAL A 204 0.13 9.32 1.94
C VAL A 204 0.84 8.81 3.18
N LEU A 205 1.72 7.83 2.99
CA LEU A 205 2.45 7.18 4.08
C LEU A 205 3.76 7.92 4.39
N PRO A 206 4.17 7.94 5.66
CA PRO A 206 5.51 8.38 6.02
C PRO A 206 6.53 7.35 5.53
N ASP A 207 7.63 7.81 4.96
CA ASP A 207 8.72 6.95 4.50
C ASP A 207 10.06 7.66 4.54
N CYS A 208 11.14 6.87 4.51
CA CYS A 208 12.51 7.36 4.54
C CYS A 208 13.41 6.61 3.56
N ARG A 209 14.51 7.23 3.18
CA ARG A 209 15.68 6.61 2.56
C ARG A 209 16.84 6.69 3.55
N ILE A 210 17.52 5.56 3.74
CA ILE A 210 18.66 5.43 4.65
C ILE A 210 19.87 5.08 3.79
N ALA A 211 20.91 5.91 3.85
CA ALA A 211 22.21 5.68 3.24
C ALA A 211 23.21 5.41 4.37
N THR A 212 23.79 4.21 4.40
CA THR A 212 24.78 3.81 5.41
C THR A 212 25.89 3.01 4.76
N ASN A 213 27.03 2.93 5.43
CA ASN A 213 28.16 2.09 5.05
C ASN A 213 28.53 1.16 6.20
N ASP A 214 29.18 0.05 5.87
CA ASP A 214 29.74 -0.85 6.87
C ASP A 214 30.86 -0.15 7.66
N VAL A 215 30.98 -0.52 8.94
CA VAL A 215 32.07 -0.09 9.80
C VAL A 215 33.13 -1.18 9.86
N ASN A 216 34.37 -0.85 9.51
CA ASN A 216 35.49 -1.78 9.55
C ASN A 216 36.60 -1.24 10.45
N PHE A 217 36.92 -1.97 11.52
CA PHE A 217 38.00 -1.66 12.46
C PHE A 217 39.40 -2.02 11.92
N GLY A 218 39.49 -2.76 10.82
CA GLY A 218 40.74 -3.29 10.29
C GLY A 218 41.23 -4.50 11.06
N THR A 219 42.53 -4.57 11.29
CA THR A 219 43.22 -5.69 11.96
C THR A 219 44.07 -5.17 13.11
N ALA A 220 44.05 -5.85 14.25
CA ALA A 220 44.91 -5.57 15.39
C ALA A 220 45.30 -6.88 16.09
N ALA A 221 46.42 -6.88 16.82
CA ALA A 221 46.87 -8.07 17.55
C ALA A 221 46.05 -8.29 18.82
N PHE A 222 45.64 -7.21 19.47
CA PHE A 222 44.81 -7.24 20.68
C PHE A 222 43.56 -6.36 20.54
N ALA A 223 42.51 -6.69 21.30
CA ALA A 223 41.26 -5.94 21.31
C ALA A 223 41.44 -4.45 21.68
N SER A 224 42.39 -4.16 22.58
CA SER A 224 42.71 -2.80 23.05
C SER A 224 43.46 -1.94 22.02
N GLU A 225 43.98 -2.53 20.94
CA GLU A 225 44.75 -1.81 19.92
C GLU A 225 43.88 -1.28 18.77
N PHE A 226 42.63 -1.76 18.65
CA PHE A 226 41.70 -1.27 17.65
C PHE A 226 41.39 0.21 17.87
N GLN A 227 41.63 1.02 16.85
CA GLN A 227 41.30 2.43 16.88
C GLN A 227 39.80 2.64 16.65
N PRO A 228 39.17 3.61 17.33
CA PRO A 228 37.77 3.96 17.06
C PRO A 228 37.57 4.41 15.61
N VAL A 229 36.48 3.97 14.99
CA VAL A 229 36.13 4.33 13.61
C VAL A 229 35.06 5.41 13.64
N LYS A 230 35.33 6.55 13.00
CA LYS A 230 34.37 7.64 12.83
C LYS A 230 33.78 7.58 11.43
N THR A 231 32.45 7.59 11.33
CA THR A 231 31.73 7.57 10.06
C THR A 231 30.38 8.27 10.20
N SER A 232 29.55 8.22 9.18
CA SER A 232 28.20 8.80 9.21
C SER A 232 27.21 8.00 8.39
N MET A 233 25.94 8.08 8.78
CA MET A 233 24.81 7.66 7.95
C MET A 233 23.96 8.87 7.57
N GLY A 234 23.27 8.74 6.45
CA GLY A 234 22.37 9.73 5.91
C GLY A 234 20.93 9.25 5.95
N ILE A 235 20.01 10.08 6.43
CA ILE A 235 18.59 9.76 6.48
C ILE A 235 17.80 10.92 5.90
N ARG A 236 16.88 10.59 4.99
CA ARG A 236 15.96 11.54 4.37
C ARG A 236 14.55 10.98 4.45
N CYS A 237 13.65 11.70 5.11
CA CYS A 237 12.27 11.28 5.35
C CYS A 237 11.25 12.22 4.70
N SER A 238 9.98 11.81 4.70
CA SER A 238 8.83 12.56 4.19
C SER A 238 8.74 14.02 4.68
N VAL A 239 8.11 14.87 3.87
CA VAL A 239 7.99 16.32 4.14
C VAL A 239 7.29 16.56 5.48
N LYS A 240 7.74 17.58 6.23
CA LYS A 240 7.17 17.99 7.53
C LYS A 240 7.04 16.83 8.53
N THR A 241 7.90 15.81 8.42
CA THR A 241 7.85 14.63 9.27
C THR A 241 9.12 14.57 10.12
N PRO A 242 9.11 15.12 11.34
CA PRO A 242 10.13 14.83 12.33
C PRO A 242 10.23 13.33 12.58
N TYR A 243 11.43 12.88 12.92
CA TYR A 243 11.69 11.47 13.22
C TYR A 243 12.81 11.30 14.25
N LYS A 244 12.89 10.11 14.83
CA LYS A 244 13.96 9.67 15.73
C LYS A 244 14.62 8.42 15.17
N VAL A 245 15.92 8.32 15.38
CA VAL A 245 16.73 7.21 14.90
C VAL A 245 17.29 6.45 16.08
N SER A 246 17.06 5.15 16.12
CA SER A 246 17.58 4.24 17.14
C SER A 246 18.37 3.11 16.50
N LEU A 247 19.30 2.57 17.27
CA LEU A 247 20.10 1.41 16.90
C LEU A 247 19.79 0.29 17.90
N ASN A 248 19.51 -0.92 17.42
CA ASN A 248 19.38 -2.08 18.33
C ASN A 248 20.74 -2.49 18.93
N ASP A 249 20.73 -3.54 19.75
CA ASP A 249 21.92 -4.04 20.43
C ASP A 249 22.67 -5.13 19.65
N GLY A 250 22.51 -5.14 18.32
CA GLY A 250 23.12 -6.13 17.43
C GLY A 250 22.41 -7.49 17.42
N LEU A 251 23.01 -8.47 16.74
CA LEU A 251 22.55 -9.86 16.71
C LEU A 251 23.02 -10.65 17.94
N TYR A 252 24.09 -10.20 18.59
CA TYR A 252 24.74 -10.92 19.69
C TYR A 252 24.90 -10.07 20.97
N PRO A 253 23.82 -9.47 21.50
CA PRO A 253 23.91 -8.69 22.71
C PRO A 253 24.37 -9.54 23.89
N GLN A 254 25.31 -9.01 24.66
CA GLN A 254 25.78 -9.58 25.93
C GLN A 254 24.98 -9.00 27.10
N ASN A 255 25.32 -9.42 28.32
CA ASN A 255 24.68 -8.95 29.55
C ASN A 255 24.60 -7.40 29.58
N GLY A 256 23.43 -6.87 29.92
CA GLY A 256 23.19 -5.43 29.94
C GLY A 256 23.00 -4.79 28.56
N ASN A 257 22.66 -5.58 27.53
CA ASN A 257 22.48 -5.12 26.14
C ASN A 257 23.77 -4.60 25.48
N GLN A 258 24.93 -5.05 25.96
CA GLN A 258 26.21 -4.67 25.36
C GLN A 258 26.33 -5.28 23.97
N ARG A 259 26.54 -4.44 22.95
CA ARG A 259 26.77 -4.93 21.58
C ARG A 259 28.06 -5.73 21.52
N ALA A 260 28.03 -6.84 20.79
CA ALA A 260 29.22 -7.61 20.54
C ALA A 260 29.22 -8.22 19.15
N MET A 261 30.40 -8.24 18.53
CA MET A 261 30.65 -8.96 17.31
C MET A 261 30.98 -10.41 17.65
N LYS A 262 30.39 -11.36 16.92
CA LYS A 262 30.66 -12.77 17.09
C LYS A 262 31.82 -13.20 16.18
N SER A 263 32.72 -14.01 16.73
CA SER A 263 33.76 -14.70 15.95
C SER A 263 33.13 -15.60 14.89
N GLU A 264 33.69 -15.60 13.68
CA GLU A 264 33.36 -16.60 12.66
C GLU A 264 33.77 -18.02 13.09
N VAL A 265 34.72 -18.13 14.02
CA VAL A 265 35.21 -19.41 14.58
C VAL A 265 34.89 -19.48 16.07
N GLY A 266 33.95 -20.35 16.43
CA GLY A 266 33.56 -20.63 17.82
C GLY A 266 32.60 -19.60 18.44
N ASN A 267 32.42 -19.70 19.76
CA ASN A 267 31.50 -18.83 20.52
C ASN A 267 32.30 -17.79 21.33
N ASN A 268 33.05 -16.96 20.62
CA ASN A 268 33.78 -15.82 21.19
C ASN A 268 33.15 -14.52 20.71
N TYR A 269 33.18 -13.50 21.56
CA TYR A 269 32.51 -12.23 21.32
C TYR A 269 33.47 -11.07 21.60
N LEU A 270 33.52 -10.12 20.68
CA LEU A 270 34.28 -8.87 20.77
C LEU A 270 33.31 -7.72 21.01
N SER A 271 33.27 -7.23 22.24
CA SER A 271 32.34 -6.18 22.68
C SER A 271 32.73 -4.83 22.09
N TYR A 272 31.76 -4.09 21.59
CA TYR A 272 31.95 -2.78 20.99
C TYR A 272 30.75 -1.89 21.32
N GLU A 273 30.87 -0.59 21.04
CA GLU A 273 29.76 0.32 21.20
C GLU A 273 29.74 1.43 20.13
N ILE A 274 28.56 1.98 19.86
CA ILE A 274 28.35 3.08 18.92
C ILE A 274 27.90 4.32 19.70
N TYR A 275 28.67 5.40 19.56
CA TYR A 275 28.44 6.67 20.24
C TYR A 275 28.05 7.77 19.26
N LYS A 276 27.24 8.71 19.75
CA LYS A 276 26.82 9.88 18.97
C LYS A 276 28.00 10.81 18.72
N ASN A 277 28.26 11.14 17.47
CA ASN A 277 29.36 12.01 17.04
C ASN A 277 30.70 11.55 17.66
N SER A 278 31.46 12.45 18.30
CA SER A 278 32.69 12.15 19.05
C SER A 278 32.47 12.21 20.57
N THR A 279 31.24 11.95 21.03
CA THR A 279 30.87 11.98 22.45
C THR A 279 30.99 10.59 23.10
N THR A 280 30.66 10.49 24.39
CA THR A 280 30.45 9.23 25.11
C THR A 280 28.97 8.84 25.21
N GLU A 281 28.06 9.58 24.57
CA GLU A 281 26.63 9.27 24.58
C GLU A 281 26.37 8.06 23.68
N ARG A 282 25.91 6.96 24.28
CA ARG A 282 25.53 5.76 23.54
C ARG A 282 24.40 6.10 22.57
N TRP A 283 24.49 5.59 21.35
CA TRP A 283 23.39 5.62 20.39
C TRP A 283 22.69 4.27 20.39
N GLY A 284 21.48 4.24 20.93
CA GLY A 284 20.73 3.00 21.14
C GLY A 284 19.22 3.23 21.08
N ARG A 285 18.49 2.54 21.96
CA ARG A 285 17.02 2.57 22.05
C ARG A 285 16.55 3.44 23.22
N ASN A 286 15.24 3.62 23.36
CA ASN A 286 14.57 4.28 24.49
C ASN A 286 15.01 5.73 24.72
N ASN A 287 15.98 5.96 25.61
CA ASN A 287 16.44 7.30 25.97
C ASN A 287 17.70 7.69 25.18
N GLU A 288 18.24 6.75 24.39
CA GLU A 288 19.49 6.87 23.63
C GLU A 288 19.26 7.15 22.14
N LEU A 289 17.99 7.30 21.73
CA LEU A 289 17.62 7.64 20.37
C LEU A 289 18.12 9.04 19.98
N TRP A 290 18.28 9.25 18.68
CA TRP A 290 18.80 10.48 18.11
C TRP A 290 17.72 11.17 17.29
N SER A 291 17.26 12.33 17.78
CA SER A 291 16.26 13.14 17.08
C SER A 291 16.84 13.80 15.83
N SER A 292 16.07 13.79 14.74
CA SER A 292 16.29 14.57 13.51
C SER A 292 16.40 16.07 13.73
N ALA A 293 15.79 16.60 14.80
CA ALA A 293 15.91 18.01 15.17
C ALA A 293 17.34 18.42 15.55
N VAL A 294 18.19 17.45 15.91
CA VAL A 294 19.58 17.64 16.33
C VAL A 294 20.53 16.68 15.61
N ALA A 295 20.23 16.36 14.35
CA ALA A 295 21.15 15.62 13.48
C ALA A 295 22.50 16.35 13.38
N THR A 296 23.57 15.64 13.00
CA THR A 296 24.90 16.24 12.87
C THR A 296 24.96 17.28 11.74
N THR A 297 24.31 17.01 10.62
CA THR A 297 24.21 17.94 9.48
C THR A 297 22.76 18.03 9.02
N ASN A 298 22.37 19.21 8.54
CA ASN A 298 21.00 19.49 8.04
C ASN A 298 19.89 19.21 9.06
N ALA A 299 20.18 19.43 10.36
CA ALA A 299 19.23 19.20 11.44
C ALA A 299 17.93 20.00 11.26
N GLY A 300 16.79 19.36 11.53
CA GLY A 300 15.47 20.00 11.45
C GLY A 300 14.97 20.33 10.04
N ILE A 301 15.67 19.89 8.98
CA ILE A 301 15.23 20.10 7.60
C ILE A 301 14.36 18.93 7.12
N TYR A 302 13.05 19.17 6.98
CA TYR A 302 12.04 18.16 6.61
C TYR A 302 11.41 18.45 5.24
N ASP A 303 12.22 18.56 4.19
CA ASP A 303 11.80 18.92 2.83
C ASP A 303 11.69 17.73 1.85
N ALA A 304 11.86 16.50 2.36
CA ALA A 304 11.95 15.26 1.60
C ALA A 304 13.04 15.20 0.50
N LYS A 305 13.96 16.17 0.47
CA LYS A 305 15.02 16.27 -0.54
C LYS A 305 16.40 16.26 0.09
N THR A 306 16.56 17.00 1.17
CA THR A 306 17.80 17.16 1.92
C THR A 306 18.01 15.98 2.84
N GLN A 307 19.18 15.35 2.73
CA GLN A 307 19.59 14.26 3.62
C GLN A 307 20.16 14.83 4.92
N GLN A 308 19.68 14.33 6.05
CA GLN A 308 20.19 14.65 7.38
C GLN A 308 21.31 13.66 7.72
N GLY A 309 22.45 14.17 8.17
CA GLY A 309 23.62 13.35 8.50
C GLY A 309 23.71 13.05 9.99
N TYR A 310 24.06 11.81 10.31
CA TYR A 310 24.32 11.34 11.66
C TYR A 310 25.74 10.81 11.72
N ALA A 311 26.68 11.61 12.22
CA ALA A 311 28.05 11.16 12.44
C ALA A 311 28.12 10.35 13.75
N PHE A 312 28.82 9.24 13.75
CA PHE A 312 28.95 8.37 14.91
C PHE A 312 30.34 7.76 15.00
N THR A 313 30.71 7.40 16.21
CA THR A 313 31.99 6.73 16.51
C THR A 313 31.70 5.33 17.01
N THR A 314 32.25 4.32 16.35
CA THR A 314 32.21 2.92 16.81
C THR A 314 33.54 2.61 17.49
N LYS A 315 33.52 2.05 18.70
CA LYS A 315 34.71 1.75 19.51
C LYS A 315 34.66 0.32 20.05
N ILE A 316 35.78 -0.40 19.97
CA ILE A 316 35.98 -1.65 20.72
C ILE A 316 36.18 -1.33 22.19
N LEU A 317 35.48 -2.04 23.07
CA LEU A 317 35.54 -1.76 24.51
C LEU A 317 36.81 -2.32 25.14
N GLU A 318 37.35 -1.57 26.10
CA GLU A 318 38.54 -1.96 26.87
C GLU A 318 38.27 -3.11 27.86
N THR A 319 36.99 -3.45 28.09
CA THR A 319 36.55 -4.55 28.96
C THR A 319 36.67 -5.93 28.29
N ASN A 320 37.05 -6.00 27.02
CA ASN A 320 37.26 -7.27 26.34
C ASN A 320 38.45 -8.05 26.93
N SER A 321 38.35 -9.39 26.89
CA SER A 321 39.46 -10.26 27.30
C SER A 321 40.69 -10.02 26.43
N PRO A 322 41.91 -9.94 27.01
CA PRO A 322 43.14 -9.82 26.24
C PRO A 322 43.48 -11.10 25.44
N ASN A 323 42.87 -12.24 25.78
CA ASN A 323 43.15 -13.55 25.18
C ASN A 323 42.05 -14.00 24.19
N LEU A 324 41.41 -13.05 23.50
CA LEU A 324 40.42 -13.40 22.47
C LEU A 324 41.11 -14.15 21.31
N PRO A 325 40.51 -15.25 20.82
CA PRO A 325 41.08 -15.98 19.69
C PRO A 325 41.19 -15.11 18.44
N ALA A 326 42.28 -15.29 17.69
CA ALA A 326 42.45 -14.66 16.40
C ALA A 326 41.36 -15.11 15.42
N GLY A 327 40.81 -14.17 14.66
CA GLY A 327 39.74 -14.44 13.71
C GLY A 327 39.00 -13.18 13.31
N LYS A 328 38.06 -13.33 12.39
CA LYS A 328 37.14 -12.26 11.99
C LYS A 328 35.92 -12.27 12.91
N TYR A 329 35.56 -11.08 13.38
CA TYR A 329 34.40 -10.85 14.23
C TYR A 329 33.43 -9.95 13.46
N SER A 330 32.13 -10.28 13.49
CA SER A 330 31.10 -9.48 12.83
C SER A 330 29.81 -9.39 13.65
N ASP A 331 29.05 -8.32 13.41
CA ASP A 331 27.71 -8.10 13.97
C ASP A 331 26.84 -7.41 12.92
N THR A 332 25.52 -7.41 13.12
CA THR A 332 24.58 -6.63 12.31
C THR A 332 23.67 -5.82 13.21
N VAL A 333 23.73 -4.50 13.08
CA VAL A 333 22.91 -3.55 13.83
C VAL A 333 21.74 -3.10 12.96
N THR A 334 20.53 -3.19 13.51
CA THR A 334 19.32 -2.65 12.90
C THR A 334 19.19 -1.17 13.20
N VAL A 335 19.16 -0.36 12.15
CA VAL A 335 18.75 1.05 12.22
C VAL A 335 17.23 1.13 12.15
N GLN A 336 16.60 1.72 13.15
CA GLN A 336 15.16 1.93 13.19
C GLN A 336 14.86 3.43 13.19
N VAL A 337 13.99 3.84 12.27
CA VAL A 337 13.45 5.20 12.17
C VAL A 337 12.00 5.19 12.65
N GLU A 338 11.68 6.09 13.57
CA GLU A 338 10.35 6.26 14.17
C GLU A 338 9.86 7.69 13.91
N PHE A 339 8.60 7.84 13.50
CA PHE A 339 7.93 9.10 13.20
C PHE A 339 7.19 9.66 14.41
#